data_AF-A0A2A8UW03-F1
#
_entry.id   AF-A0A2A8UW03-F1
#
_cell.length_a   1.000
_cell.length_b   1.000
_cell.length_c   1.000
_cell.angle_alpha   90.00
_cell.angle_beta   90.00
_cell.angle_gamma   90.00
#
_symmetry.space_group_name_H-M   'P 1'
#
loop_
_entity.id
_entity.type
_entity.pdbx_description
1 polymer ?
#
loop_
_entity_poly.entity_id
_entity_poly.type
_entity_poly.pdbx_seq_one_letter_code
_entity_poly.pdbx_strand_id
1 'polypeptide(L)'
;MLKRNKILITLLLISIVIGLLLYYIFGQEYRYAKKYANQLFDHPLPEKTEVIEKDFEYGVLYGGGPSGSGGYPTVAAYVKLSSELSEEEIFKHYNNNEFEIYFEGDETIEKNSEGKIWYEGKKSTGENLNGKSNKEHPIQFIIQSRTEFSYPFFIDFY
;
A
#
# COMPACT_ATOMS: atom_id res chain seq x y z
N MET A 1 -35.97 -20.25 33.64
CA MET A 1 -35.00 -19.14 33.40
C MET A 1 -33.64 -19.65 32.92
N LEU A 2 -32.97 -20.59 33.62
CA LEU A 2 -31.64 -21.08 33.22
C LEU A 2 -31.54 -21.65 31.79
N LYS A 3 -32.52 -22.47 31.34
CA LYS A 3 -32.51 -23.05 29.97
C LYS A 3 -32.58 -21.97 28.87
N ARG A 4 -33.41 -20.93 29.07
CA ARG A 4 -33.54 -19.80 28.13
C ARG A 4 -32.24 -19.00 28.06
N ASN A 5 -31.57 -18.79 29.20
CA ASN A 5 -30.29 -18.11 29.24
C ASN A 5 -29.18 -18.93 28.57
N LYS A 6 -29.17 -20.26 28.73
CA LYS A 6 -28.24 -21.15 28.00
C LYS A 6 -28.44 -21.08 26.49
N ILE A 7 -29.68 -21.12 26.00
CA ILE A 7 -29.99 -20.98 24.57
C ILE A 7 -29.52 -19.62 24.03
N LEU A 8 -29.77 -18.53 24.76
CA LEU A 8 -29.31 -17.20 24.37
C LEU A 8 -27.78 -17.10 24.29
N ILE A 9 -27.07 -17.67 25.27
CA ILE A 9 -25.60 -17.73 25.26
C ILE A 9 -25.09 -18.56 24.07
N THR A 10 -25.71 -19.70 23.78
CA THR A 10 -25.36 -20.53 22.62
C THR A 10 -25.59 -19.79 21.30
N LEU A 11 -26.72 -19.09 21.15
CA LEU A 11 -27.00 -18.29 19.97
C LEU A 11 -26.00 -17.13 19.81
N LEU A 12 -25.61 -16.48 20.91
CA LEU A 12 -24.59 -15.44 20.90
C LEU A 12 -23.25 -15.99 20.40
N LEU A 13 -22.79 -17.13 20.93
CA LEU A 13 -21.53 -17.75 20.49
C LEU A 13 -21.57 -18.14 19.01
N ILE A 14 -22.69 -18.71 18.54
CA ILE A 14 -22.87 -19.04 17.12
C ILE A 14 -22.80 -17.76 16.27
N SER A 15 -23.44 -16.67 16.69
CA SER A 15 -23.42 -15.40 15.95
C SER A 15 -22.01 -14.81 15.85
N ILE A 16 -21.19 -14.91 16.90
CA ILE A 16 -19.79 -14.49 16.90
C ILE A 16 -18.98 -15.31 15.88
N VAL A 17 -19.14 -16.64 15.90
CA VAL A 17 -18.44 -17.53 14.96
C VAL A 17 -18.83 -17.24 13.51
N ILE A 18 -20.13 -17.04 13.25
CA ILE A 18 -20.62 -16.68 11.91
C ILE A 18 -20.04 -15.30 11.50
N GLY A 19 -20.06 -14.31 12.39
CA GLY A 19 -19.49 -12.99 12.12
C GLY A 19 -18.00 -13.05 11.76
N LEU A 20 -17.23 -13.86 12.49
CA LEU A 20 -15.81 -14.10 12.19
C LEU A 20 -15.62 -14.78 10.83
N LEU A 21 -16.42 -15.78 10.49
CA LEU A 21 -16.37 -16.45 9.19
C LEU A 21 -16.74 -15.51 8.03
N LEU A 22 -17.78 -14.69 8.20
CA LEU A 22 -18.18 -13.71 7.20
C LEU A 22 -17.09 -12.66 6.98
N TYR A 23 -16.48 -12.14 8.05
CA TYR A 23 -15.30 -11.28 7.92
C TYR A 23 -14.15 -11.99 7.19
N TYR A 24 -13.99 -13.29 7.47
CA TYR A 24 -12.94 -14.07 6.84
C TYR A 24 -13.16 -14.23 5.33
N ILE A 25 -14.39 -14.49 4.91
CA ILE A 25 -14.77 -14.70 3.51
C ILE A 25 -14.81 -13.37 2.75
N PHE A 26 -15.53 -12.37 3.26
CA PHE A 26 -15.76 -11.11 2.55
C PHE A 26 -14.60 -10.10 2.69
N GLY A 27 -13.75 -10.26 3.69
CA GLY A 27 -12.58 -9.40 3.91
C GLY A 27 -11.27 -9.93 3.32
N GLN A 28 -11.32 -11.02 2.55
CA GLN A 28 -10.12 -11.68 2.03
C GLN A 28 -9.31 -10.74 1.14
N GLU A 29 -9.97 -10.01 0.23
CA GLU A 29 -9.30 -9.05 -0.65
C GLU A 29 -8.50 -8.01 0.15
N TYR A 30 -9.16 -7.37 1.11
CA TYR A 30 -8.54 -6.38 1.98
C TYR A 30 -7.33 -6.96 2.75
N ARG A 31 -7.45 -8.19 3.26
CA ARG A 31 -6.34 -8.84 3.99
C ARG A 31 -5.13 -9.09 3.09
N TYR A 32 -5.33 -9.56 1.86
CA TYR A 32 -4.24 -9.78 0.91
C TYR A 32 -3.59 -8.47 0.49
N ALA A 33 -4.40 -7.45 0.18
CA ALA A 33 -3.90 -6.12 -0.15
C ALA A 33 -3.11 -5.50 1.00
N LYS A 34 -3.62 -5.60 2.24
CA LYS A 34 -2.93 -5.14 3.43
C LYS A 34 -1.62 -5.89 3.68
N LYS A 35 -1.62 -7.22 3.49
CA LYS A 35 -0.43 -8.06 3.65
C LYS A 35 0.66 -7.66 2.65
N TYR A 36 0.29 -7.40 1.40
CA TYR A 36 1.19 -6.85 0.40
C TYR A 36 1.70 -5.46 0.81
N ALA A 37 0.81 -4.54 1.20
CA ALA A 37 1.20 -3.19 1.61
C ALA A 37 2.17 -3.17 2.81
N ASN A 38 2.00 -4.09 3.75
CA ASN A 38 2.93 -4.23 4.88
C ASN A 38 4.36 -4.56 4.43
N GLN A 39 4.59 -5.18 3.27
CA GLN A 39 5.94 -5.41 2.76
C GLN A 39 6.69 -4.08 2.53
N LEU A 40 6.00 -3.04 2.08
CA LEU A 40 6.53 -1.69 1.98
C LEU A 40 6.56 -1.00 3.35
N PHE A 41 5.50 -1.11 4.15
CA PHE A 41 5.39 -0.38 5.42
C PHE A 41 6.37 -0.85 6.49
N ASP A 42 6.80 -2.11 6.42
CA ASP A 42 7.78 -2.71 7.33
C ASP A 42 9.21 -2.54 6.79
N HIS A 43 9.39 -1.96 5.60
CA HIS A 43 10.72 -1.69 5.05
C HIS A 43 11.44 -0.65 5.92
N PRO A 44 12.70 -0.88 6.33
CA PRO A 44 13.43 0.04 7.18
C PRO A 44 13.51 1.45 6.59
N LEU A 45 13.18 2.46 7.38
CA LEU A 45 13.37 3.85 6.97
C LEU A 45 14.87 4.20 7.04
N PRO A 46 15.39 4.96 6.07
CA PRO A 46 16.73 5.49 6.19
C PRO A 46 16.82 6.49 7.35
N GLU A 47 18.02 6.72 7.89
CA GLU A 47 18.21 7.66 9.00
C GLU A 47 17.68 9.07 8.63
N LYS A 48 17.23 9.83 9.64
CA LYS A 48 16.74 11.21 9.46
C LYS A 48 15.57 11.33 8.48
N THR A 49 14.74 10.29 8.44
CA THR A 49 13.55 10.21 7.60
C THR A 49 12.34 9.97 8.47
N GLU A 50 11.27 10.72 8.21
CA GLU A 50 10.00 10.63 8.93
C GLU A 50 8.86 10.28 7.97
N VAL A 51 7.90 9.49 8.46
CA VAL A 51 6.69 9.18 7.71
C VAL A 51 5.70 10.32 7.88
N ILE A 52 5.31 10.93 6.77
CA ILE A 52 4.22 11.92 6.73
C ILE A 52 2.89 11.18 6.63
N GLU A 53 2.80 10.25 5.70
CA GLU A 53 1.58 9.52 5.37
C GLU A 53 1.94 8.14 4.81
N LYS A 54 1.09 7.16 5.06
CA LYS A 54 1.14 5.88 4.36
C LYS A 54 -0.25 5.31 4.25
N ASP A 55 -0.55 4.73 3.10
CA ASP A 55 -1.80 4.01 2.89
C ASP A 55 -1.64 3.02 1.73
N PHE A 56 -2.69 2.24 1.49
CA PHE A 56 -2.76 1.38 0.33
C PHE A 56 -4.17 1.33 -0.25
N GLU A 57 -4.22 1.19 -1.56
CA GLU A 57 -5.45 1.07 -2.33
C GLU A 57 -5.45 -0.26 -3.08
N TYR A 58 -6.61 -0.88 -3.22
CA TYR A 58 -6.76 -2.15 -3.94
C TYR A 58 -7.98 -2.14 -4.86
N GLY A 59 -7.90 -2.94 -5.93
CA GLY A 59 -8.88 -2.84 -7.02
C GLY A 59 -8.70 -1.57 -7.85
N VAL A 60 -7.50 -0.98 -7.82
CA VAL A 60 -7.11 0.12 -8.71
C VAL A 60 -6.89 -0.44 -10.11
N LEU A 61 -7.41 0.23 -11.14
CA LEU A 61 -7.17 -0.14 -12.54
C LEU A 61 -6.08 0.78 -13.10
N TYR A 62 -4.85 0.28 -13.25
CA TYR A 62 -3.80 1.06 -13.92
C TYR A 62 -4.04 1.12 -15.42
N GLY A 63 -3.87 2.30 -16.01
CA GLY A 63 -4.03 2.51 -17.45
C GLY A 63 -3.09 1.62 -18.27
N GLY A 64 -3.61 0.49 -18.74
CA GLY A 64 -3.03 -0.32 -19.81
C GLY A 64 -1.85 -1.20 -19.38
N GLY A 65 -2.05 -2.51 -19.44
CA GLY A 65 -0.95 -3.38 -19.84
C GLY A 65 -0.37 -2.95 -21.21
N PRO A 66 0.69 -3.63 -21.70
CA PRO A 66 1.41 -3.27 -22.94
C PRO A 66 0.56 -3.05 -24.21
N SER A 67 -0.74 -3.34 -24.18
CA SER A 67 -1.68 -3.34 -25.30
C SER A 67 -2.97 -2.50 -25.10
N GLY A 68 -3.08 -1.66 -24.07
CA GLY A 68 -4.13 -0.61 -24.00
C GLY A 68 -5.43 -0.98 -23.27
N SER A 69 -6.07 0.08 -22.74
CA SER A 69 -7.33 0.20 -21.98
C SER A 69 -7.95 -1.09 -21.42
N GLY A 70 -7.47 -1.49 -20.24
CA GLY A 70 -8.03 -2.62 -19.50
C GLY A 70 -7.10 -2.99 -18.35
N GLY A 71 -6.85 -2.05 -17.44
CA GLY A 71 -5.99 -2.30 -16.29
C GLY A 71 -6.46 -3.53 -15.52
N TYR A 72 -5.55 -4.41 -15.15
CA TYR A 72 -5.88 -5.44 -14.17
C TYR A 72 -6.11 -4.77 -12.82
N PRO A 73 -7.03 -5.27 -11.99
CA PRO A 73 -7.13 -4.86 -10.60
C PRO A 73 -5.76 -5.00 -9.94
N THR A 74 -5.36 -3.99 -9.18
CA THR A 74 -4.03 -3.94 -8.58
C THR A 74 -4.10 -3.48 -7.13
N VAL A 75 -3.00 -3.69 -6.42
CA VAL A 75 -2.74 -3.07 -5.12
C VAL A 75 -1.65 -2.02 -5.31
N ALA A 76 -1.88 -0.83 -4.77
CA ALA A 76 -0.93 0.26 -4.68
C ALA A 76 -0.66 0.50 -3.21
N ALA A 77 0.55 0.27 -2.72
CA ALA A 77 0.97 0.69 -1.39
C ALA A 77 1.91 1.87 -1.53
N TYR A 78 1.73 2.92 -0.74
CA TYR A 78 2.59 4.09 -0.80
C TYR A 78 2.93 4.62 0.59
N VAL A 79 4.10 5.23 0.67
CA VAL A 79 4.58 5.94 1.86
C VAL A 79 5.13 7.28 1.39
N LYS A 80 4.55 8.37 1.91
CA LYS A 80 5.05 9.71 1.76
C LYS A 80 6.01 10.02 2.92
N LEU A 81 7.22 10.38 2.59
CA LEU A 81 8.33 10.56 3.51
C LEU A 81 8.86 11.99 3.46
N SER A 82 9.43 12.45 4.58
CA SER A 82 10.26 13.65 4.65
C SER A 82 11.66 13.26 5.10
N SER A 83 12.72 13.78 4.47
CA SER A 83 14.09 13.42 4.83
C SER A 83 15.09 14.56 4.69
N GLU A 84 16.07 14.61 5.59
CA GLU A 84 17.25 15.47 5.50
C GLU A 84 18.34 14.91 4.56
N LEU A 85 18.15 13.67 4.09
CA LEU A 85 19.07 13.01 3.17
C LEU A 85 19.00 13.64 1.77
N SER A 86 20.07 13.45 1.02
CA SER A 86 20.13 13.78 -0.40
C SER A 86 19.31 12.79 -1.23
N GLU A 87 18.96 13.18 -2.45
CA GLU A 87 18.24 12.30 -3.39
C GLU A 87 19.07 11.05 -3.72
N GLU A 88 20.39 11.20 -3.84
CA GLU A 88 21.33 10.09 -4.06
C GLU A 88 21.29 9.07 -2.92
N GLU A 89 21.26 9.54 -1.66
CA GLU A 89 21.19 8.67 -0.47
C GLU A 89 19.85 7.93 -0.38
N ILE A 90 18.75 8.64 -0.64
CA ILE A 90 17.39 8.07 -0.67
C ILE A 90 17.30 7.01 -1.78
N PHE A 91 17.72 7.36 -3.00
CA PHE A 91 17.69 6.44 -4.12
C PHE A 91 18.53 5.19 -3.82
N LYS A 92 19.75 5.35 -3.29
CA LYS A 92 20.60 4.21 -2.94
C LYS A 92 19.96 3.26 -1.92
N HIS A 93 19.16 3.79 -0.98
CA HIS A 93 18.47 2.98 0.02
C HIS A 93 17.33 2.14 -0.57
N TYR A 94 16.56 2.72 -1.50
CA TYR A 94 15.36 2.09 -2.07
C TYR A 94 15.55 1.47 -3.47
N ASN A 95 16.72 1.62 -4.10
CA ASN A 95 17.00 1.14 -5.46
C ASN A 95 17.20 -0.39 -5.52
N ASN A 96 16.13 -1.15 -5.33
CA ASN A 96 16.11 -2.61 -5.38
C ASN A 96 15.15 -3.17 -6.46
N ASN A 97 14.66 -2.33 -7.39
CA ASN A 97 13.63 -2.63 -8.40
C ASN A 97 12.24 -3.02 -7.85
N GLU A 98 12.04 -3.05 -6.53
CA GLU A 98 10.75 -3.37 -5.90
C GLU A 98 9.89 -2.12 -5.66
N PHE A 99 10.53 -0.95 -5.66
CA PHE A 99 9.91 0.32 -5.34
C PHE A 99 10.05 1.34 -6.46
N GLU A 100 8.98 2.10 -6.64
CA GLU A 100 8.92 3.30 -7.43
C GLU A 100 9.19 4.49 -6.52
N ILE A 101 10.12 5.35 -6.91
CA ILE A 101 10.54 6.52 -6.15
C ILE A 101 10.13 7.76 -6.94
N TYR A 102 9.37 8.65 -6.31
CA TYR A 102 8.97 9.93 -6.88
C TYR A 102 9.42 11.04 -5.94
N PHE A 103 10.31 11.92 -6.43
CA PHE A 103 10.68 13.14 -5.71
C PHE A 103 9.64 14.22 -5.95
N GLU A 104 9.55 15.17 -5.03
CA GLU A 104 8.60 16.28 -5.11
C GLU A 104 8.67 17.02 -6.46
N GLY A 105 7.53 17.07 -7.15
CA GLY A 105 7.37 17.71 -8.46
C GLY A 105 7.48 16.74 -9.65
N ASP A 106 7.95 15.51 -9.44
CA ASP A 106 7.98 14.46 -10.45
C ASP A 106 6.75 13.52 -10.39
N GLU A 107 5.94 13.61 -9.33
CA GLU A 107 4.73 12.82 -9.13
C GLU A 107 3.45 13.44 -9.69
N THR A 108 2.54 12.60 -10.14
CA THR A 108 1.14 12.92 -10.40
C THR A 108 0.25 11.99 -9.59
N ILE A 109 -0.73 12.54 -8.88
CA ILE A 109 -1.74 11.74 -8.18
C ILE A 109 -2.85 11.40 -9.16
N GLU A 110 -3.04 10.11 -9.40
CA GLU A 110 -4.16 9.57 -10.15
C GLU A 110 -5.27 9.12 -9.21
N LYS A 111 -6.51 9.14 -9.70
CA LYS A 111 -7.69 8.81 -8.91
C LYS A 111 -8.76 8.12 -9.75
N ASN A 112 -9.28 6.99 -9.28
CA ASN A 112 -10.38 6.30 -9.96
C ASN A 112 -11.77 6.86 -9.55
N SER A 113 -12.83 6.34 -10.16
CA SER A 113 -14.21 6.73 -9.87
C SER A 113 -14.69 6.42 -8.43
N GLU A 114 -14.05 5.49 -7.75
CA GLU A 114 -14.32 5.14 -6.34
C GLU A 114 -13.54 6.02 -5.36
N GLY A 115 -12.64 6.86 -5.89
CA GLY A 115 -11.83 7.79 -5.13
C GLY A 115 -10.50 7.23 -4.64
N LYS A 116 -10.14 6.01 -5.04
CA LYS A 116 -8.85 5.37 -4.73
C LYS A 116 -7.73 6.03 -5.52
N ILE A 117 -6.60 6.26 -4.87
CA ILE A 117 -5.47 6.98 -5.45
C ILE A 117 -4.24 6.11 -5.68
N TRP A 118 -3.39 6.56 -6.60
CA TRP A 118 -2.04 6.04 -6.79
C TRP A 118 -1.15 7.13 -7.40
N TYR A 119 0.15 6.91 -7.35
CA TYR A 119 1.12 7.83 -7.93
C TYR A 119 1.59 7.34 -9.30
N GLU A 120 1.64 8.25 -10.26
CA GLU A 120 2.32 8.12 -11.55
C GLU A 120 3.33 9.27 -11.71
N GLY A 121 3.96 9.37 -12.88
CA GLY A 121 4.87 10.47 -13.21
C GLY A 121 6.26 9.96 -13.56
N LYS A 122 7.25 10.83 -13.38
CA LYS A 122 8.64 10.52 -13.72
C LYS A 122 9.30 9.78 -12.55
N LYS A 123 9.33 8.46 -12.62
CA LYS A 123 10.07 7.63 -11.66
C LYS A 123 11.55 8.02 -11.66
N SER A 124 12.14 8.10 -10.47
CA SER A 124 13.57 8.28 -10.34
C SER A 124 14.32 7.09 -10.95
N THR A 125 15.25 7.36 -11.86
CA THR A 125 16.10 6.35 -12.52
C THR A 125 17.53 6.35 -11.97
N GLY A 126 17.82 7.18 -10.96
CA GLY A 126 19.18 7.41 -10.49
C GLY A 126 19.95 8.47 -11.28
N GLU A 127 19.37 8.99 -12.37
CA GLU A 127 19.99 10.04 -13.19
C GLU A 127 19.63 11.43 -12.68
N ASN A 128 20.60 12.35 -12.70
CA ASN A 128 20.46 13.76 -12.30
C ASN A 128 20.00 13.98 -10.85
N LEU A 129 20.31 13.04 -9.95
CA LEU A 129 20.03 13.19 -8.52
C LEU A 129 20.90 14.28 -7.88
N ASN A 130 20.31 15.02 -6.96
CA ASN A 130 21.04 15.98 -6.15
C ASN A 130 21.70 15.30 -4.94
N GLY A 131 23.04 15.31 -4.88
CA GLY A 131 23.82 14.81 -3.73
C GLY A 131 23.94 15.76 -2.54
N LYS A 132 23.28 16.93 -2.56
CA LYS A 132 23.30 17.87 -1.42
C LYS A 132 22.37 17.40 -0.31
N SER A 133 22.84 17.52 0.94
CA SER A 133 22.02 17.26 2.12
C SER A 133 20.97 18.35 2.34
N ASN A 134 19.82 17.94 2.86
CA ASN A 134 18.61 18.74 3.02
C ASN A 134 18.30 19.04 4.51
N LYS A 135 19.34 19.19 5.36
CA LYS A 135 19.19 19.41 6.82
C LYS A 135 18.31 20.59 7.21
N GLU A 136 18.43 21.71 6.50
CA GLU A 136 17.67 22.93 6.83
C GLU A 136 16.25 22.87 6.26
N HIS A 137 16.08 22.17 5.13
CA HIS A 137 14.82 22.05 4.40
C HIS A 137 14.64 20.59 3.93
N PRO A 138 14.11 19.70 4.81
CA PRO A 138 13.87 18.32 4.46
C PRO A 138 13.02 18.18 3.20
N ILE A 139 13.43 17.32 2.28
CA ILE A 139 12.70 17.08 1.03
C ILE A 139 11.58 16.07 1.25
N GLN A 140 10.53 16.17 0.46
CA GLN A 140 9.46 15.17 0.42
C GLN A 140 9.62 14.25 -0.78
N PHE A 141 9.28 12.99 -0.59
CA PHE A 141 9.29 11.99 -1.65
C PHE A 141 8.29 10.88 -1.33
N ILE A 142 7.91 10.14 -2.36
CA ILE A 142 6.99 9.02 -2.27
C ILE A 142 7.72 7.74 -2.68
N ILE A 143 7.55 6.72 -1.86
CA ILE A 143 7.90 5.34 -2.20
C ILE A 143 6.61 4.60 -2.45
N GLN A 144 6.45 4.01 -3.63
CA GLN A 144 5.29 3.21 -4.00
C GLN A 144 5.72 1.80 -4.41
N SER A 145 4.96 0.79 -3.97
CA SER A 145 5.04 -0.56 -4.52
C SER A 145 3.68 -0.94 -5.05
N ARG A 146 3.64 -1.50 -6.26
CA ARG A 146 2.39 -1.92 -6.88
C ARG A 146 2.53 -3.25 -7.59
N THR A 147 1.43 -4.00 -7.61
CA THR A 147 1.38 -5.28 -8.29
C THR A 147 -0.02 -5.60 -8.77
N GLU A 148 -0.11 -6.50 -9.76
CA GLU A 148 -1.38 -7.07 -10.16
C GLU A 148 -2.00 -7.81 -8.98
N PHE A 149 -3.24 -7.46 -8.65
CA PHE A 149 -3.91 -7.98 -7.48
C PHE A 149 -4.49 -9.35 -7.78
N SER A 150 -3.91 -10.36 -7.14
CA SER A 150 -4.47 -11.71 -7.11
C SER A 150 -4.69 -12.14 -5.67
N TYR A 151 -5.82 -12.79 -5.42
CA TYR A 151 -6.12 -13.46 -4.17
C TYR A 151 -6.84 -14.78 -4.52
N PRO A 152 -6.70 -15.83 -3.69
CA PRO A 152 -7.34 -17.10 -3.97
C PRO A 152 -8.87 -16.96 -3.87
N PHE A 153 -9.58 -17.51 -4.85
CA PHE A 153 -11.06 -17.61 -4.86
C PHE A 153 -11.62 -18.58 -3.80
N PHE A 154 -10.75 -19.21 -3.01
CA PHE A 154 -11.10 -20.08 -1.88
C PHE A 154 -10.61 -19.45 -0.58
N ILE A 155 -11.23 -19.83 0.54
CA ILE A 155 -10.84 -19.35 1.86
C ILE A 155 -9.40 -19.77 2.16
N ASP A 156 -8.51 -18.79 2.32
CA ASP A 156 -7.12 -19.02 2.71
C ASP A 156 -6.84 -18.39 4.08
N PHE A 157 -6.35 -19.23 5.01
CA PHE A 157 -6.07 -18.91 6.41
C PHE A 157 -4.66 -18.34 6.67
N TYR A 158 -3.82 -18.20 5.63
CA TYR A 158 -2.40 -17.78 5.73
C TYR A 158 -2.13 -16.27 5.57
#